data_AF-A0A8S8ZCP7-F1
#
_entry.id   AF-A0A8S8ZCP7-F1
#
_cell.length_a   1.000
_cell.length_b   1.000
_cell.length_c   1.000
_cell.angle_alpha   90.00
_cell.angle_beta   90.00
_cell.angle_gamma   90.00
#
_symmetry.space_group_name_H-M   'P 1'
#
loop_
_entity.id
_entity.type
_entity.pdbx_description
1 polymer ?
#
loop_
_entity_poly.entity_id
_entity_poly.type
_entity_poly.pdbx_seq_one_letter_code
_entity_poly.pdbx_strand_id
1 'polypeptide(L)' 'MNTVCGQSHLTILVKLKRHFDKQLLRDWLTEHGYQKQFENSRAIGQEPVAPTIPPEIIQKMTDRYVAAYERTTGQSF' A
#
# COMPACT_ATOMS: atom_id res chain seq x y z
N MET A 1 -39.39 -9.85 -7.58
CA MET A 1 -38.85 -8.55 -7.13
C MET A 1 -37.43 -8.81 -6.65
N ASN A 2 -36.44 -8.73 -7.55
CA ASN A 2 -35.06 -9.11 -7.23
C ASN A 2 -34.20 -7.86 -7.13
N THR A 3 -33.90 -7.43 -5.90
CA THR A 3 -32.89 -6.40 -5.64
C THR A 3 -32.01 -6.83 -4.48
N VAL A 4 -30.97 -7.63 -4.76
CA VAL A 4 -29.71 -7.61 -4.00
C VAL A 4 -28.63 -8.31 -4.83
N CYS A 5 -28.03 -7.58 -5.77
CA CYS A 5 -26.72 -7.94 -6.32
C CYS A 5 -26.01 -6.63 -6.71
N GLY A 6 -25.27 -6.06 -5.75
CA GLY A 6 -24.58 -4.78 -5.95
C GLY A 6 -23.58 -4.42 -4.84
N GLN A 7 -23.70 -5.03 -3.65
CA GLN A 7 -22.85 -4.71 -2.50
C GLN A 7 -21.48 -5.43 -2.49
N SER A 8 -21.28 -6.45 -3.33
CA SER A 8 -20.04 -7.26 -3.29
C SER A 8 -18.85 -6.57 -3.97
N HIS A 9 -19.07 -5.71 -4.97
CA HIS A 9 -17.99 -5.15 -5.79
C HIS A 9 -17.24 -3.99 -5.11
N LEU A 10 -17.95 -3.15 -4.35
CA LEU A 10 -17.36 -2.00 -3.64
C LEU A 10 -16.46 -2.45 -2.48
N THR A 11 -16.86 -3.52 -1.79
CA THR A 11 -16.11 -4.06 -0.64
C THR A 11 -14.77 -4.65 -1.05
N ILE A 12 -14.71 -5.28 -2.23
CA ILE A 12 -13.47 -5.84 -2.81
C ILE A 12 -12.49 -4.72 -3.19
N LEU A 13 -12.98 -3.62 -3.79
CA LEU A 13 -12.13 -2.48 -4.16
C LEU A 13 -11.55 -1.75 -2.94
N VAL A 14 -12.33 -1.57 -1.87
CA VAL A 14 -11.84 -0.99 -0.60
C VAL A 14 -10.81 -1.91 0.05
N LYS A 15 -11.05 -3.23 0.05
CA LYS A 15 -10.12 -4.23 0.58
C LYS A 15 -8.82 -4.27 -0.24
N LEU A 16 -8.93 -4.24 -1.57
CA LEU A 16 -7.81 -4.14 -2.49
C LEU A 16 -7.00 -2.89 -2.21
N LYS A 17 -7.59 -1.69 -2.22
CA LYS A 17 -6.85 -0.45 -1.91
C LYS A 17 -6.15 -0.52 -0.56
N ARG A 18 -6.81 -1.01 0.50
CA ARG A 18 -6.20 -1.10 1.84
C ARG A 18 -5.01 -2.07 1.90
N HIS A 19 -5.02 -3.12 1.09
CA HIS A 19 -3.88 -4.04 0.95
C HIS A 19 -2.84 -3.43 -0.01
N PHE A 20 -3.22 -3.10 -1.25
CA PHE A 20 -2.34 -2.61 -2.31
C PHE A 20 -1.48 -1.41 -1.92
N ASP A 21 -2.05 -0.41 -1.22
CA ASP A 21 -1.37 0.83 -0.91
C ASP A 21 -0.17 0.68 0.03
N LYS A 22 -0.20 -0.36 0.88
CA LYS A 22 0.80 -0.55 1.94
C LYS A 22 1.40 -1.94 1.94
N GLN A 23 0.91 -2.87 1.12
CA GLN A 23 1.48 -4.21 1.05
C GLN A 23 2.85 -4.18 0.39
N LEU A 24 3.00 -3.48 -0.74
CA LEU A 24 4.31 -3.34 -1.40
C LEU A 24 5.36 -2.69 -0.47
N LEU A 25 4.96 -1.67 0.29
CA LEU A 25 5.84 -1.05 1.28
C LEU A 25 6.16 -1.99 2.45
N ARG A 26 5.18 -2.71 2.99
CA ARG A 26 5.41 -3.70 4.05
C ARG A 26 6.32 -4.84 3.60
N ASP A 27 6.10 -5.34 2.39
CA ASP A 27 6.90 -6.42 1.81
C ASP A 27 8.36 -5.96 1.66
N TRP A 28 8.58 -4.76 1.09
CA TRP A 28 9.92 -4.16 0.99
C TRP A 28 10.57 -3.94 2.37
N LEU A 29 9.83 -3.40 3.34
CA LEU A 29 10.33 -3.20 4.70
C LEU A 29 10.71 -4.52 5.38
N THR A 30 9.97 -5.59 5.10
CA THR A 30 10.23 -6.92 5.65
C THR A 30 11.43 -7.57 4.98
N GLU A 31 11.50 -7.50 3.64
CA GLU A 31 12.59 -8.05 2.82
C GLU A 31 13.94 -7.41 3.15
N HIS A 32 13.96 -6.10 3.41
CA HIS A 32 15.16 -5.37 3.81
C HIS A 32 15.43 -5.39 5.33
N GLY A 33 14.63 -6.13 6.11
CA GLY A 33 14.86 -6.32 7.54
C GLY A 33 14.57 -5.09 8.42
N TYR A 34 13.91 -4.07 7.89
CA TYR A 34 13.54 -2.87 8.65
C TYR A 34 12.53 -3.17 9.76
N GLN A 35 11.69 -4.19 9.58
CA GLN A 35 10.79 -4.71 10.62
C GLN A 35 11.51 -4.87 11.98
N LYS A 36 12.69 -5.52 11.96
CA LYS A 36 13.48 -5.77 13.18
C LYS A 36 14.16 -4.50 13.71
N GLN A 37 14.54 -3.56 12.84
CA GLN A 37 15.06 -2.25 13.28
C GLN A 37 13.99 -1.43 13.99
N PHE A 38 12.76 -1.41 13.47
CA PHE A 38 11.61 -0.77 14.09
C PHE A 38 11.32 -1.37 15.47
N GLU A 39 11.31 -2.70 15.56
CA GLU A 39 11.09 -3.44 16.79
C GLU A 39 12.18 -3.18 17.82
N ASN A 40 13.46 -3.23 17.42
CA ASN A 40 14.59 -2.93 18.30
C ASN A 40 14.54 -1.49 18.82
N SER A 41 14.25 -0.51 17.95
CA SER A 41 14.13 0.91 18.34
C SER A 41 12.99 1.12 19.35
N ARG A 42 11.84 0.51 19.10
CA ARG A 42 10.71 0.55 20.05
C ARG A 42 11.03 -0.15 21.37
N ALA A 43 11.76 -1.27 21.32
CA ALA A 43 12.15 -2.02 22.51
C ALA A 43 13.08 -1.22 23.43
N ILE A 44 13.91 -0.32 22.86
CA ILE A 44 14.76 0.60 23.62
C ILE A 44 14.08 1.95 23.91
N GLY A 45 12.78 2.09 23.62
CA GLY A 45 12.00 3.31 23.86
C GLY A 45 12.34 4.48 22.92
N GLN A 46 13.02 4.20 21.80
CA GLN A 46 13.45 5.19 20.83
C GLN A 46 12.48 5.24 19.64
N GLU A 47 12.19 6.44 19.15
CA GLU A 47 11.40 6.57 17.91
C GLU A 47 12.19 5.93 16.77
N PRO A 48 11.58 4.99 16.04
CA PRO A 48 12.29 4.33 14.97
C PRO A 48 12.55 5.30 13.83
N VAL A 49 13.79 5.28 13.34
CA VAL A 49 14.20 6.08 12.19
C VAL A 49 13.57 5.51 10.93
N ALA A 50 12.75 6.32 10.26
CA ALA A 50 12.20 5.96 8.97
C ALA A 50 13.35 5.83 7.95
N PRO A 51 13.53 4.65 7.33
CA PRO A 51 14.57 4.49 6.33
C PRO A 51 14.23 5.29 5.08
N THR A 52 15.27 5.75 4.37
CA THR A 52 15.09 6.37 3.06
C THR A 52 14.57 5.32 2.09
N ILE A 53 13.34 5.51 1.60
CA ILE A 53 12.75 4.62 0.61
C ILE A 53 13.44 4.85 -0.74
N PRO A 54 13.95 3.81 -1.40
CA PRO A 54 14.61 3.96 -2.68
C PRO A 54 13.61 4.43 -3.75
N PRO A 55 14.06 5.26 -4.70
CA PRO A 55 13.20 5.85 -5.72
C PRO A 55 12.51 4.80 -6.60
N GLU A 56 13.08 3.60 -6.76
CA GLU A 56 12.43 2.52 -7.50
C GLU A 56 11.09 2.08 -6.87
N ILE A 57 11.01 2.07 -5.54
CA ILE A 57 9.82 1.62 -4.81
C ILE A 57 8.77 2.71 -4.89
N ILE A 58 9.19 3.97 -4.73
CA ILE A 58 8.33 5.13 -4.93
C ILE A 58 7.76 5.12 -6.35
N GLN A 59 8.58 4.88 -7.37
CA GLN A 59 8.16 4.81 -8.76
C GLN A 59 7.15 3.66 -8.99
N LYS A 60 7.47 2.44 -8.52
CA LYS A 60 6.55 1.29 -8.60
C LYS A 60 5.21 1.55 -7.89
N MET A 61 5.21 2.27 -6.77
CA MET A 61 3.99 2.67 -6.08
C MET A 61 3.21 3.71 -6.89
N THR A 62 3.90 4.74 -7.40
CA THR A 62 3.31 5.80 -8.23
C THR A 62 2.71 5.25 -9.51
N ASP A 63 3.42 4.39 -10.25
CA ASP A 63 2.91 3.78 -11.50
C ASP A 63 1.64 2.97 -11.26
N ARG A 64 1.57 2.22 -10.15
CA ARG A 64 0.36 1.49 -9.77
C ARG A 64 -0.78 2.45 -9.41
N TYR A 65 -0.46 3.56 -8.75
CA TYR A 65 -1.43 4.59 -8.41
C TYR A 65 -2.00 5.28 -9.64
N VAL A 66 -1.14 5.66 -10.59
CA VAL A 66 -1.52 6.24 -11.88
C VAL A 66 -2.40 5.25 -12.63
N ALA A 67 -1.95 4.01 -12.82
CA ALA A 67 -2.73 2.99 -13.53
C ALA A 67 -4.09 2.69 -12.86
N ALA A 68 -4.16 2.70 -11.52
CA ALA A 68 -5.42 2.55 -10.80
C ALA A 68 -6.30 3.78 -10.98
N TYR A 69 -5.75 4.99 -10.88
CA TYR A 69 -6.45 6.24 -11.06
C TYR A 69 -7.06 6.34 -12.47
N GLU A 70 -6.26 6.09 -13.51
CA GLU A 70 -6.69 6.10 -14.92
C GLU A 70 -7.82 5.09 -15.16
N ARG A 71 -7.70 3.86 -14.62
CA ARG A 71 -8.76 2.85 -14.73
C ARG A 71 -10.04 3.23 -14.00
N THR A 72 -9.94 3.96 -12.89
CA THR A 72 -11.12 4.30 -12.08
C THR A 72 -11.82 5.56 -12.59
N THR A 73 -11.07 6.50 -13.14
CA THR A 73 -11.59 7.82 -13.56
C THR A 73 -11.76 7.96 -15.08
N GLY A 74 -11.11 7.11 -15.88
CA GLY A 74 -11.09 7.22 -17.33
C GLY A 74 -10.30 8.44 -17.84
N GLN A 75 -9.59 9.15 -16.95
CA GLN A 75 -8.74 10.29 -17.29
C GLN A 75 -7.28 9.86 -17.25
N SER A 76 -6.53 10.17 -18.31
CA SER A 76 -5.08 9.99 -18.38
C SER A 76 -4.39 11.04 -17.50
N PHE A 77 -3.35 10.64 -16.77
CA PHE A 77 -2.56 11.55 -15.93
C PHE A 77 -1.49 12.29 -16.76
#